data_AF-A0A7T1ANN2-F1
#
_entry.id   AF-A0A7T1ANN2-F1
#
_cell.length_a   1.000
_cell.length_b   1.000
_cell.length_c   1.000
_cell.angle_alpha   90.00
_cell.angle_beta   90.00
_cell.angle_gamma   90.00
#
_symmetry.space_group_name_H-M   'P 1'
#
loop_
_entity.id
_entity.type
_entity.pdbx_description
1 polymer ?
#
loop_
_entity_poly.entity_id
_entity_poly.type
_entity_poly.pdbx_seq_one_letter_code
_entity_poly.pdbx_strand_id
1 'polypeptide(L)'
;MTGVVIGLLSALRFHQDLSQFLTNLLHWNSVWMNLISFFVIFIPVVLLFSWVGMFFRKVFEGLDIVWFDAILGFIIGILKGFLWISIITLFVLNVSFLEFLNNGIYQSRFYQSFTQPIIVSIDSMVQKIPEFSFLGVYLEKGLDQSDDELIQRYIEEF
;
A
#
# COMPACT_ATOMS: atom_id res chain seq x y z
N MET A 1 15.32 -5.10 0.30
CA MET A 1 14.35 -5.39 -0.78
C MET A 1 13.70 -6.76 -0.63
N THR A 2 14.45 -7.83 -0.32
CA THR A 2 13.93 -9.20 -0.11
C THR A 2 12.76 -9.31 0.86
N GLY A 3 12.77 -8.57 1.98
CA GLY A 3 11.66 -8.56 2.94
C GLY A 3 10.32 -8.05 2.38
N VAL A 4 10.36 -7.12 1.43
CA VAL A 4 9.16 -6.57 0.78
C VAL A 4 8.56 -7.63 -0.15
N VAL A 5 9.41 -8.31 -0.93
CA VAL A 5 8.97 -9.37 -1.85
C VAL A 5 8.38 -10.56 -1.09
N ILE A 6 9.06 -11.01 -0.02
CA ILE A 6 8.59 -12.14 0.80
C ILE A 6 7.32 -11.76 1.56
N GLY A 7 7.25 -10.54 2.11
CA GLY A 7 6.05 -10.01 2.74
C GLY A 7 4.87 -9.97 1.78
N LEU A 8 5.08 -9.49 0.55
CA LEU A 8 4.06 -9.41 -0.47
C LEU A 8 3.54 -10.79 -0.87
N LEU A 9 4.43 -11.74 -1.16
CA LEU A 9 4.06 -13.12 -1.51
C LEU A 9 3.31 -13.82 -0.36
N SER A 10 3.76 -13.61 0.87
CA SER A 10 3.13 -14.21 2.05
C SER A 10 1.73 -13.63 2.26
N ALA A 11 1.58 -12.30 2.19
CA ALA A 11 0.29 -11.64 2.34
C ALA A 11 -0.68 -12.03 1.21
N LEU A 12 -0.23 -12.05 -0.04
CA LEU A 12 -1.03 -12.51 -1.17
C LEU A 12 -1.54 -13.94 -0.99
N ARG A 13 -0.71 -14.83 -0.43
CA ARG A 13 -1.11 -16.23 -0.25
C ARG A 13 -2.03 -16.45 0.95
N PHE A 14 -1.81 -15.75 2.05
CA PHE A 14 -2.46 -16.05 3.33
C PHE A 14 -3.56 -15.04 3.74
N HIS A 15 -3.76 -13.95 2.99
CA HIS A 15 -4.77 -12.94 3.35
C HIS A 15 -6.20 -13.50 3.36
N GLN A 16 -6.53 -14.42 2.46
CA GLN A 16 -7.88 -15.01 2.38
C GLN A 16 -8.17 -15.91 3.58
N ASP A 17 -7.22 -16.76 3.97
CA ASP A 17 -7.35 -17.65 5.13
C ASP A 17 -7.49 -16.84 6.43
N LEU A 18 -6.67 -15.79 6.58
CA LEU A 18 -6.72 -14.93 7.75
C LEU A 18 -8.00 -14.08 7.79
N SER A 19 -8.52 -13.66 6.63
CA SER A 19 -9.78 -12.93 6.51
C SER A 19 -10.97 -13.78 6.93
N GLN A 20 -11.02 -15.06 6.54
CA GLN A 20 -12.03 -15.98 7.02
C GLN A 20 -11.92 -16.20 8.54
N PHE A 21 -10.71 -16.34 9.08
CA PHE A 21 -10.48 -16.47 10.52
C PHE A 21 -10.96 -15.23 11.29
N LEU A 22 -10.61 -14.03 10.84
CA LEU A 22 -11.03 -12.77 11.47
C LEU A 22 -12.54 -12.53 11.33
N THR A 23 -13.14 -12.88 10.20
CA THR A 23 -14.61 -12.79 9.98
C THR A 23 -15.35 -13.70 10.95
N ASN A 24 -14.87 -14.92 11.17
CA ASN A 24 -15.44 -15.85 12.13
C ASN A 24 -15.22 -15.42 13.59
N LEU A 25 -14.09 -14.77 13.90
CA LEU A 25 -13.78 -14.32 15.26
C LEU A 25 -14.56 -13.04 15.65
N LEU A 26 -14.72 -12.11 14.71
CA LEU A 26 -15.33 -10.80 14.95
C LEU A 26 -16.80 -10.72 14.49
N HIS A 27 -17.33 -11.79 13.88
CA HIS A 27 -18.65 -11.85 13.21
C HIS A 27 -18.89 -10.69 12.23
N TRP A 28 -17.81 -10.11 11.71
CA TRP A 28 -17.87 -8.94 10.87
C TRP A 28 -17.59 -9.35 9.43
N ASN A 29 -18.66 -9.64 8.68
CA ASN A 29 -18.53 -9.90 7.25
C ASN A 29 -18.43 -8.55 6.53
N SER A 30 -17.21 -8.13 6.23
CA SER A 30 -16.96 -6.87 5.56
C SER A 30 -15.92 -7.07 4.49
N VAL A 31 -16.13 -6.50 3.31
CA VAL A 31 -15.17 -6.51 2.19
C VAL A 31 -13.78 -6.10 2.70
N TRP A 32 -13.74 -5.11 3.61
CA TRP A 32 -12.60 -4.63 4.41
C TRP A 32 -11.72 -5.70 5.06
N MET A 33 -12.26 -6.87 5.40
CA MET A 33 -11.53 -7.91 6.13
C MET A 33 -10.39 -8.51 5.30
N ASN A 34 -10.55 -8.61 3.98
CA ASN A 34 -9.45 -9.05 3.10
C ASN A 34 -8.30 -8.05 3.10
N LEU A 35 -8.60 -6.75 3.02
CA LEU A 35 -7.59 -5.69 3.04
C LEU A 35 -6.86 -5.63 4.38
N ILE A 36 -7.61 -5.70 5.48
CA ILE A 36 -7.06 -5.72 6.84
C ILE A 36 -6.16 -6.94 7.02
N SER A 37 -6.60 -8.12 6.59
CA SER A 37 -5.84 -9.36 6.69
C SER A 37 -4.56 -9.31 5.87
N PHE A 38 -4.61 -8.74 4.67
CA PHE A 38 -3.43 -8.49 3.86
C PHE A 38 -2.42 -7.62 4.62
N PHE A 39 -2.84 -6.48 5.20
CA PHE A 39 -1.94 -5.60 5.95
C PHE A 39 -1.42 -6.23 7.25
N VAL A 40 -2.25 -6.98 7.96
CA VAL A 40 -1.88 -7.69 9.19
C VAL A 40 -0.80 -8.74 8.93
N ILE A 41 -0.72 -9.31 7.72
CA ILE A 41 0.35 -10.24 7.34
C ILE A 41 1.55 -9.48 6.75
N PHE A 42 1.29 -8.53 5.87
CA PHE A 42 2.32 -7.79 5.15
C PHE A 42 3.20 -6.98 6.09
N ILE A 43 2.61 -6.18 6.99
CA ILE A 43 3.35 -5.25 7.86
C ILE A 43 4.33 -6.01 8.78
N PRO A 44 3.92 -7.05 9.54
CA PRO A 44 4.83 -7.77 10.42
C PRO A 44 5.93 -8.50 9.67
N VAL A 45 5.63 -9.13 8.52
CA VAL A 45 6.65 -9.84 7.74
C VAL A 45 7.68 -8.85 7.19
N VAL A 46 7.24 -7.73 6.64
CA VAL A 46 8.16 -6.67 6.17
C VAL A 46 8.97 -6.10 7.32
N LEU A 47 8.37 -5.88 8.49
CA LEU A 47 9.08 -5.41 9.69
C LEU A 47 10.12 -6.41 10.16
N LEU A 48 9.77 -7.70 10.27
CA LEU A 48 10.70 -8.77 10.68
C LEU A 48 11.90 -8.86 9.75
N PHE A 49 11.68 -8.89 8.43
CA PHE A 49 12.79 -8.94 7.48
C PHE A 49 13.59 -7.63 7.43
N SER A 50 12.95 -6.48 7.65
CA SER A 50 13.65 -5.20 7.77
C SER A 50 14.50 -5.14 9.04
N TRP A 51 14.06 -5.79 10.13
CA TRP A 51 14.79 -5.89 11.39
C TRP A 51 16.01 -6.83 11.25
N VAL A 52 15.85 -7.96 10.57
CA VAL A 52 16.95 -8.86 10.19
C VAL A 52 17.97 -8.12 9.31
N GLY A 53 17.51 -7.32 8.34
CA GLY A 53 18.38 -6.50 7.50
C GLY A 53 19.21 -5.48 8.30
N MET A 54 18.66 -4.90 9.36
CA MET A 54 19.43 -4.04 10.27
C MET A 54 20.47 -4.82 11.08
N PHE A 55 20.18 -6.05 11.46
CA PHE A 55 21.13 -6.91 12.16
C PHE A 55 22.34 -7.27 11.26
N PHE A 56 22.11 -7.47 9.96
CA PHE A 56 23.20 -7.63 8.98
C PHE A 56 24.01 -6.35 8.79
N ARG A 57 23.39 -5.16 8.80
CA ARG A 57 24.14 -3.88 8.72
C ARG A 57 25.15 -3.72 9.85
N LYS A 58 24.86 -4.21 11.06
CA LYS A 58 25.82 -4.25 12.17
C LYS A 58 27.07 -5.08 11.88
N VAL A 59 26.99 -6.09 11.02
CA VAL A 59 28.15 -6.91 10.61
C VAL A 59 29.02 -6.17 9.59
N PHE A 60 28.44 -5.21 8.85
CA PHE A 60 29.13 -4.37 7.88
C PHE A 60 29.55 -2.99 8.42
N GLU A 61 29.36 -2.72 9.72
CA GLU A 61 29.76 -1.47 10.41
C GLU A 61 31.28 -1.16 10.33
N GLY A 62 32.10 -2.07 9.80
CA GLY A 62 33.50 -1.82 9.47
C GLY A 62 33.74 -1.01 8.19
N LEU A 63 32.70 -0.68 7.41
CA LEU A 63 32.79 0.14 6.21
C LEU A 63 32.26 1.55 6.52
N ASP A 64 33.17 2.52 6.49
CA ASP A 64 32.97 3.92 6.90
C ASP A 64 32.14 4.73 5.88
N ILE A 65 30.93 4.28 5.56
CA ILE A 65 30.01 4.92 4.61
C ILE A 65 28.72 5.39 5.29
N VAL A 66 28.88 6.01 6.47
CA VAL A 66 27.79 6.49 7.34
C VAL A 66 26.81 7.43 6.60
N TRP A 67 27.29 8.23 5.65
CA TRP A 67 26.46 9.19 4.91
C TRP A 67 25.58 8.55 3.83
N PHE A 68 26.07 7.51 3.14
CA PHE A 68 25.28 6.80 2.13
C PHE A 68 24.11 6.04 2.76
N ASP A 69 24.35 5.45 3.93
CA ASP A 69 23.33 4.79 4.74
C ASP A 69 22.24 5.76 5.23
N ALA A 70 22.61 7.00 5.57
CA ALA A 70 21.66 8.04 5.95
C ALA A 70 20.77 8.48 4.77
N ILE A 71 21.35 8.67 3.58
CA ILE A 71 20.60 9.03 2.36
C ILE A 71 19.65 7.91 1.95
N LEU A 72 20.13 6.66 1.93
CA LEU A 72 19.27 5.52 1.60
C LEU A 72 18.13 5.37 2.62
N GLY A 73 18.43 5.53 3.91
CA GLY A 73 17.42 5.54 4.96
C GLY A 73 16.37 6.63 4.76
N PHE A 74 16.80 7.84 4.38
CA PHE A 74 15.93 8.98 4.12
C PHE A 74 15.03 8.76 2.89
N ILE A 75 15.59 8.33 1.76
CA ILE A 75 14.84 8.04 0.53
C ILE A 75 13.81 6.93 0.77
N ILE A 76 14.22 5.84 1.44
CA ILE A 76 13.32 4.73 1.78
C ILE A 76 12.24 5.19 2.77
N GLY A 77 12.59 6.05 3.73
CA GLY A 77 11.64 6.64 4.68
C GLY A 77 10.57 7.47 3.98
N ILE A 78 10.97 8.33 3.04
CA ILE A 78 10.06 9.12 2.21
C ILE A 78 9.15 8.21 1.40
N LEU A 79 9.71 7.21 0.72
CA LEU A 79 8.93 6.28 -0.10
C LEU A 79 7.88 5.52 0.73
N LYS A 80 8.26 5.06 1.93
CA LYS A 80 7.31 4.46 2.89
C LYS A 80 6.24 5.46 3.33
N GLY A 81 6.62 6.71 3.57
CA GLY A 81 5.70 7.79 3.93
C GLY A 81 4.62 8.00 2.87
N PHE A 82 5.01 8.11 1.60
CA PHE A 82 4.07 8.22 0.48
C PHE A 82 3.11 7.03 0.41
N LEU A 83 3.64 5.82 0.56
CA LEU A 83 2.83 4.59 0.55
C LEU A 83 1.79 4.62 1.68
N TRP A 84 2.19 5.00 2.90
CA TRP A 84 1.26 5.15 4.02
C TRP A 84 0.20 6.22 3.78
N ILE A 85 0.56 7.37 3.20
CA ILE A 85 -0.39 8.43 2.91
C ILE A 85 -1.44 7.96 1.89
N SER A 86 -1.04 7.22 0.85
CA SER A 86 -1.98 6.64 -0.11
C SER A 86 -2.94 5.65 0.54
N ILE A 87 -2.44 4.76 1.41
CA ILE A 87 -3.29 3.80 2.15
C ILE A 87 -4.29 4.54 3.04
N ILE A 88 -3.81 5.50 3.84
CA ILE A 88 -4.66 6.28 4.76
C ILE A 88 -5.71 7.05 3.96
N THR A 89 -5.34 7.62 2.83
CA THR A 89 -6.27 8.38 1.97
C THR A 89 -7.37 7.48 1.43
N LEU A 90 -7.02 6.33 0.85
CA LEU A 90 -7.99 5.33 0.39
C LEU A 90 -8.90 4.86 1.52
N PHE A 91 -8.34 4.65 2.71
CA PHE A 91 -9.12 4.28 3.89
C PHE A 91 -10.13 5.38 4.25
N VAL A 92 -9.70 6.64 4.32
CA VAL A 92 -10.58 7.78 4.64
C VAL A 92 -11.69 7.93 3.60
N LEU A 93 -11.37 7.87 2.31
CA LEU A 93 -12.34 8.00 1.20
C LEU A 93 -13.45 6.95 1.25
N ASN A 94 -13.12 5.78 1.76
CA ASN A 94 -14.02 4.65 1.77
C ASN A 94 -14.82 4.48 3.07
N VAL A 95 -14.37 5.05 4.19
CA VAL A 95 -15.09 5.01 5.46
C VAL A 95 -16.24 6.02 5.43
N SER A 96 -17.48 5.54 5.45
CA SER A 96 -18.69 6.39 5.39
C SER A 96 -18.75 7.46 6.49
N PHE A 97 -18.18 7.19 7.66
CA PHE A 97 -18.13 8.19 8.75
C PHE A 97 -17.26 9.42 8.40
N LEU A 98 -16.27 9.25 7.52
CA LEU A 98 -15.32 10.30 7.14
C LEU A 98 -15.62 10.93 5.77
N GLU A 99 -16.77 10.62 5.18
CA GLU A 99 -17.16 11.07 3.83
C GLU A 99 -17.18 12.61 3.71
N PHE A 100 -17.40 13.33 4.82
CA PHE A 100 -17.31 14.79 4.86
C PHE A 100 -15.92 15.34 4.50
N LEU A 101 -14.85 14.54 4.66
CA LEU A 101 -13.47 14.92 4.31
C LEU A 101 -13.18 14.71 2.82
N ASN A 102 -13.98 13.93 2.10
CA ASN A 102 -13.69 13.53 0.71
C ASN A 102 -13.51 14.74 -0.19
N ASN A 103 -14.37 15.75 -0.06
CA ASN A 103 -14.27 16.99 -0.83
C ASN A 103 -12.94 17.73 -0.58
N GLY A 104 -12.46 17.74 0.67
CA GLY A 104 -11.17 18.36 1.01
C GLY A 104 -9.98 17.54 0.51
N ILE A 105 -10.10 16.22 0.46
CA ILE A 105 -9.08 15.32 -0.07
C ILE A 105 -8.97 15.50 -1.59
N TYR A 106 -10.08 15.50 -2.33
CA TYR A 106 -10.07 15.65 -3.79
C TYR A 106 -9.54 17.00 -4.27
N GLN A 107 -9.77 18.06 -3.49
CA GLN A 107 -9.23 19.40 -3.77
C GLN A 107 -7.76 19.56 -3.34
N SER A 108 -7.21 18.60 -2.60
CA SER A 108 -5.82 18.67 -2.17
C SER A 108 -4.89 18.49 -3.36
N ARG A 109 -3.97 19.45 -3.54
CA ARG A 109 -2.89 19.33 -4.53
C ARG A 109 -2.03 18.09 -4.31
N PHE A 110 -1.88 17.67 -3.05
CA PHE A 110 -1.13 16.45 -2.75
C PHE A 110 -1.84 15.21 -3.30
N TYR A 111 -3.17 15.16 -3.17
CA TYR A 111 -3.96 14.08 -3.71
C TYR A 111 -3.82 14.02 -5.24
N GLN A 112 -4.07 15.13 -5.92
CA GLN A 112 -4.01 15.22 -7.38
C GLN A 112 -2.61 14.93 -7.94
N SER A 113 -1.56 15.51 -7.35
CA SER A 113 -0.21 15.40 -7.91
C SER A 113 0.53 14.12 -7.53
N PHE A 114 0.22 13.50 -6.38
CA PHE A 114 1.00 12.37 -5.87
C PHE A 114 0.14 11.14 -5.59
N THR A 115 -1.00 11.29 -4.92
CA THR A 115 -1.80 10.12 -4.49
C THR A 115 -2.58 9.51 -5.64
N GLN A 116 -3.21 10.32 -6.49
CA GLN A 116 -4.03 9.89 -7.61
C GLN A 116 -3.24 9.11 -8.68
N PRO A 117 -2.06 9.55 -9.15
CA PRO A 117 -1.25 8.76 -10.08
C PRO A 117 -0.83 7.41 -9.50
N ILE A 118 -0.57 7.35 -8.19
CA ILE A 118 -0.24 6.09 -7.50
C ILE A 118 -1.47 5.17 -7.48
N ILE A 119 -2.66 5.68 -7.19
CA ILE A 119 -3.91 4.91 -7.20
C ILE A 119 -4.18 4.36 -8.60
N VAL A 120 -4.05 5.17 -9.66
CA VAL A 120 -4.23 4.75 -11.06
C VAL A 120 -3.20 3.69 -11.45
N SER A 121 -1.93 3.86 -11.07
CA SER A 121 -0.89 2.85 -11.31
C SER A 121 -1.19 1.53 -10.59
N ILE A 122 -1.73 1.58 -9.37
CA ILE A 122 -2.12 0.36 -8.64
C ILE A 122 -3.32 -0.29 -9.33
N ASP A 123 -4.30 0.48 -9.80
CA ASP A 123 -5.45 -0.07 -10.53
C ASP A 123 -5.01 -0.80 -11.81
N SER A 124 -4.12 -0.21 -12.60
CA SER A 124 -3.61 -0.87 -13.80
C SER A 124 -2.86 -2.18 -13.48
N MET A 125 -2.16 -2.25 -12.36
CA MET A 125 -1.56 -3.49 -11.85
C MET A 125 -2.62 -4.50 -11.41
N VAL A 126 -3.67 -4.06 -10.74
CA VAL A 126 -4.80 -4.89 -10.30
C VAL A 126 -5.53 -5.53 -11.48
N GLN A 127 -5.72 -4.78 -12.57
CA GLN A 127 -6.36 -5.31 -13.78
C GLN A 127 -5.51 -6.39 -14.47
N LYS A 128 -4.18 -6.29 -14.38
CA LYS A 128 -3.25 -7.25 -15.00
C LYS A 128 -2.99 -8.49 -14.13
N ILE A 129 -3.17 -8.39 -12.81
CA ILE A 129 -2.80 -9.42 -11.84
C ILE A 129 -4.04 -9.86 -11.05
N PRO A 130 -4.62 -11.04 -11.34
CA PRO A 130 -5.89 -11.46 -10.76
C PRO A 130 -5.85 -11.61 -9.23
N GLU A 131 -4.67 -11.86 -8.65
CA GLU A 131 -4.47 -11.96 -7.20
C GLU A 131 -4.70 -10.64 -6.46
N PHE A 132 -4.61 -9.49 -7.14
CA PHE A 132 -4.87 -8.17 -6.56
C PHE A 132 -6.30 -7.67 -6.79
N SER A 133 -7.16 -8.45 -7.45
CA SER A 133 -8.55 -8.07 -7.77
C SER A 133 -9.37 -7.61 -6.55
N PHE A 134 -9.06 -8.10 -5.35
CA PHE A 134 -9.70 -7.65 -4.11
C PHE A 134 -9.49 -6.16 -3.79
N LEU A 135 -8.47 -5.53 -4.38
CA LEU A 135 -8.19 -4.11 -4.21
C LEU A 135 -9.12 -3.21 -5.04
N GLY A 136 -9.68 -3.72 -6.14
CA GLY A 136 -10.46 -2.94 -7.10
C GLY A 136 -11.63 -2.18 -6.45
N VAL A 137 -12.35 -2.83 -5.52
CA VAL A 137 -13.49 -2.24 -4.81
C VAL A 137 -13.09 -1.01 -3.98
N TYR A 138 -11.84 -0.92 -3.51
CA TYR A 138 -11.37 0.25 -2.75
C TYR A 138 -10.79 1.34 -3.64
N LEU A 139 -10.25 0.96 -4.79
CA LEU A 139 -9.66 1.88 -5.76
C LEU A 139 -10.74 2.63 -6.53
N GLU A 140 -11.92 2.04 -6.73
CA GLU A 140 -13.06 2.64 -7.45
C GLU A 140 -13.37 4.06 -6.98
N LYS A 141 -13.44 4.30 -5.66
CA LYS A 141 -13.66 5.65 -5.09
C LYS A 141 -12.51 6.62 -5.34
N GLY A 142 -11.27 6.12 -5.45
CA GLY A 142 -10.12 6.95 -5.80
C GLY A 142 -10.08 7.30 -7.29
N LEU A 143 -10.67 6.45 -8.14
CA LEU A 143 -10.71 6.56 -9.59
C LEU A 143 -11.90 7.38 -10.11
N ASP A 144 -13.01 7.43 -9.37
CA ASP A 144 -14.22 8.18 -9.73
C ASP A 144 -13.99 9.69 -9.96
N GLN A 145 -12.87 10.22 -9.43
CA GLN A 145 -12.44 11.61 -9.58
C GLN A 145 -11.15 11.77 -10.41
N SER A 146 -10.64 10.70 -11.04
CA SER A 146 -9.50 10.81 -11.95
C SER A 146 -9.91 11.14 -13.37
N ASP A 147 -9.20 12.09 -13.97
CA ASP A 147 -9.38 12.46 -15.38
C ASP A 147 -9.15 11.24 -16.27
N ASP A 148 -10.08 11.01 -17.22
CA ASP A 148 -10.02 9.91 -18.18
C ASP A 148 -8.68 9.88 -18.95
N GLU A 149 -8.09 11.05 -19.22
CA GLU A 149 -6.77 11.18 -19.87
C GLU A 149 -5.62 10.63 -19.01
N LEU A 150 -5.66 10.80 -17.69
CA LEU A 150 -4.67 10.24 -16.77
C LEU A 150 -4.79 8.73 -16.70
N ILE A 151 -6.02 8.20 -16.67
CA ILE A 151 -6.27 6.76 -16.69
C ILE A 151 -5.74 6.15 -18.00
N GLN A 152 -6.06 6.75 -19.15
CA GLN A 152 -5.58 6.28 -20.46
C GLN A 152 -4.06 6.25 -20.57
N ARG A 153 -3.37 7.31 -20.13
CA ARG A 153 -1.90 7.38 -20.17
C ARG A 153 -1.22 6.21 -19.45
N TYR A 154 -1.74 5.82 -18.29
CA TYR A 154 -1.13 4.74 -17.49
C TYR A 154 -1.53 3.33 -17.95
N ILE A 155 -2.66 3.20 -18.65
CA ILE A 155 -3.04 1.95 -19.30
C ILE A 155 -2.17 1.69 -20.54
N GLU A 156 -1.79 2.73 -21.29
CA GLU A 156 -0.98 2.60 -22.51
C GLU A 156 0.54 2.48 -22.27
N GLU A 157 1.07 3.03 -21.17
CA GLU A 157 2.52 2.98 -20.88
C GLU A 157 3.04 1.59 -20.44
N PHE A 158 2.17 0.58 -20.26
CA PHE A 158 2.54 -0.77 -19.81
C PHE A 158 1.70 -1.86 -20.46
#